data_AF-A0A935S291-F1
#
_entry.id   AF-A0A935S291-F1
#
_cell.length_a   1.000
_cell.length_b   1.000
_cell.length_c   1.000
_cell.angle_alpha   90.00
_cell.angle_beta   90.00
_cell.angle_gamma   90.00
#
_symmetry.space_group_name_H-M   'P 1'
#
loop_
_entity.id
_entity.type
_entity.pdbx_description
1 polymer ?
#
loop_
_entity_poly.entity_id
_entity_poly.type
_entity_poly.pdbx_seq_one_letter_code
_entity_poly.pdbx_strand_id
1 'polypeptide(L)'
;MYQKLHPNEGLGGIKLFLNPKYKTSLELQADFHSEKGITPQSVYSESHLDTLGICIFLALAKKYSDGNTILILDDVVMSVDENHLDRFISLLHDEAINFGQIIITTHYRPWRDRYRNNRAPAGNVHFLELRGWTMANGIRVYNGKIILDELKRMINDHTYFHRENVASTSGRMLENILDFLTLKYSCRLQRKPKNDYQLSELLDAFSKTLLNVMKVEHYTQDEGGEKTLTTEVEIKPICEKLKEIKEIRNQVGAHFNFDGSLVSDSDILEFGKSTIELADLLIDPINGSLPDRNKSGSFWETKSDLIRLYPLIEPK
;
A
#
# COMPACT_ATOMS: atom_id res chain seq x y z
N MET A 1 -2.83 5.59 -20.08
CA MET A 1 -3.45 4.81 -18.99
C MET A 1 -3.17 3.33 -19.15
N TYR A 2 -3.66 2.65 -20.19
CA TYR A 2 -3.47 1.19 -20.38
C TYR A 2 -2.02 0.72 -20.29
N GLN A 3 -1.09 1.41 -20.96
CA GLN A 3 0.33 1.06 -20.94
C GLN A 3 1.01 1.25 -19.57
N LYS A 4 0.42 2.03 -18.65
CA LYS A 4 0.86 2.11 -17.25
C LYS A 4 0.44 0.86 -16.46
N LEU A 5 -0.70 0.25 -16.81
CA LEU A 5 -1.20 -0.97 -16.16
C LEU A 5 -0.51 -2.24 -16.67
N HIS A 6 -0.05 -2.24 -17.93
CA HIS A 6 0.56 -3.39 -18.60
C HIS A 6 1.91 -3.04 -19.22
N PRO A 7 2.90 -2.60 -18.41
CA PRO A 7 4.19 -2.19 -18.93
C PRO A 7 4.97 -3.38 -19.49
N ASN A 8 5.56 -3.20 -20.67
CA ASN A 8 6.44 -4.19 -21.34
C ASN A 8 5.78 -5.50 -21.78
N GLU A 9 4.45 -5.55 -21.90
CA GLU A 9 3.73 -6.76 -22.30
C GLU A 9 3.49 -6.87 -23.81
N GLY A 10 3.91 -5.86 -24.59
CA GLY A 10 3.68 -5.84 -26.05
C GLY A 10 2.21 -5.62 -26.43
N LEU A 11 1.39 -5.15 -25.49
CA LEU A 11 -0.02 -4.82 -25.65
C LEU A 11 -0.20 -3.30 -25.70
N GLY A 12 -1.21 -2.82 -26.43
CA GLY A 12 -1.58 -1.41 -26.42
C GLY A 12 -2.06 -0.90 -27.78
N GLY A 13 -1.54 0.25 -28.22
CA GLY A 13 -1.89 0.81 -29.54
C GLY A 13 -3.37 1.14 -29.72
N ILE A 14 -4.10 1.38 -28.61
CA ILE A 14 -5.56 1.45 -28.58
C ILE A 14 -6.05 2.59 -29.47
N LYS A 15 -6.90 2.25 -30.44
CA LYS A 15 -7.53 3.20 -31.38
C LYS A 15 -9.02 2.94 -31.45
N LEU A 16 -9.78 4.04 -31.41
CA LEU A 16 -11.22 4.07 -31.62
C LEU A 16 -11.49 4.90 -32.87
N PHE A 17 -12.10 4.31 -33.89
CA PHE A 17 -12.43 5.02 -35.12
C PHE A 17 -13.77 4.58 -35.70
N LEU A 18 -14.36 5.46 -36.50
CA LEU A 18 -15.61 5.19 -37.20
C LEU A 18 -15.29 4.54 -38.54
N ASN A 19 -15.86 3.37 -38.82
CA ASN A 19 -15.66 2.72 -40.12
C ASN A 19 -16.53 3.40 -41.18
N PRO A 20 -15.96 4.03 -42.22
CA PRO A 20 -16.72 4.75 -43.24
C PRO A 20 -17.65 3.85 -44.07
N LYS A 21 -17.41 2.53 -44.08
CA LYS A 21 -18.24 1.56 -44.82
C LYS A 21 -19.55 1.21 -44.10
N TYR A 22 -19.62 1.40 -42.79
CA TYR A 22 -20.78 1.01 -41.98
C TYR A 22 -21.36 2.24 -41.29
N LYS A 23 -22.67 2.43 -41.37
CA LYS A 23 -23.34 3.51 -40.62
C LYS A 23 -23.26 3.21 -39.12
N THR A 24 -22.92 4.23 -38.33
CA THR A 24 -22.94 4.19 -36.85
C THR A 24 -22.12 3.05 -36.25
N SER A 25 -20.99 2.67 -36.86
CA SER A 25 -20.10 1.63 -36.36
C SER A 25 -18.82 2.24 -35.80
N LEU A 26 -18.48 1.86 -34.57
CA LEU A 26 -17.24 2.21 -33.88
C LEU A 26 -16.37 0.96 -33.79
N GLU A 27 -15.17 1.02 -34.36
CA GLU A 27 -14.19 -0.05 -34.27
C GLU A 27 -13.16 0.25 -33.18
N LEU A 28 -12.90 -0.76 -32.36
CA LEU A 28 -11.85 -0.77 -31.35
C LEU A 28 -10.70 -1.65 -31.86
N GLN A 29 -9.56 -1.03 -32.10
CA GLN A 29 -8.34 -1.72 -32.49
C GLN A 29 -7.28 -1.59 -31.40
N ALA A 30 -6.45 -2.62 -31.29
CA ALA A 30 -5.29 -2.68 -30.41
C ALA A 30 -4.13 -3.43 -31.09
N ASP A 31 -2.95 -3.33 -30.50
CA ASP A 31 -1.73 -4.03 -30.93
C ASP A 31 -1.48 -5.23 -29.99
N PHE A 32 -1.02 -6.35 -30.55
CA PHE A 32 -0.65 -7.56 -29.81
C PHE A 32 0.67 -8.12 -30.35
N HIS A 33 1.74 -7.90 -29.60
CA HIS A 33 3.11 -8.23 -30.00
C HIS A 33 3.47 -7.66 -31.38
N SER A 34 3.65 -8.52 -32.39
CA SER A 34 4.00 -8.12 -33.76
C SER A 34 2.80 -7.68 -34.58
N GLU A 35 1.58 -8.09 -34.20
CA GLU A 35 0.36 -7.79 -34.94
C GLU A 35 -0.24 -6.46 -34.49
N LYS A 36 -0.68 -5.65 -35.45
CA LYS A 36 -1.22 -4.32 -35.20
C LYS A 36 -2.63 -4.18 -35.74
N GLY A 37 -3.44 -3.36 -35.07
CA GLY A 37 -4.78 -3.03 -35.55
C GLY A 37 -5.77 -4.20 -35.50
N ILE A 38 -5.60 -5.11 -34.54
CA ILE A 38 -6.49 -6.25 -34.36
C ILE A 38 -7.60 -5.93 -33.36
N THR A 39 -8.66 -6.75 -33.34
CA THR A 39 -9.72 -6.65 -32.36
C THR A 39 -9.23 -7.23 -31.02
N PRO A 40 -9.10 -6.44 -29.93
CA PRO A 40 -8.54 -6.95 -28.67
C PRO A 40 -9.37 -8.10 -28.09
N GLN A 41 -10.69 -8.10 -28.29
CA GLN A 41 -11.61 -9.13 -27.79
C GLN A 41 -11.28 -10.55 -28.28
N SER A 42 -10.60 -10.69 -29.43
CA SER A 42 -10.27 -12.02 -29.97
C SER A 42 -8.99 -12.61 -29.41
N VAL A 43 -8.15 -11.82 -28.72
CA VAL A 43 -6.78 -12.24 -28.34
C VAL A 43 -6.36 -11.89 -26.92
N TYR A 44 -6.92 -10.84 -26.33
CA TYR A 44 -6.57 -10.42 -24.97
C TYR A 44 -7.22 -11.36 -23.96
N SER A 45 -6.53 -11.62 -22.84
CA SER A 45 -7.18 -12.31 -21.72
C SER A 45 -8.28 -11.43 -21.10
N GLU A 46 -9.15 -12.05 -20.32
CA GLU A 46 -10.25 -11.38 -19.62
C GLU A 46 -9.77 -10.20 -18.77
N SER A 47 -8.74 -10.40 -17.94
CA SER A 47 -8.12 -9.33 -17.14
C SER A 47 -7.59 -8.15 -17.97
N HIS A 48 -7.04 -8.41 -19.16
CA HIS A 48 -6.59 -7.37 -20.09
C HIS A 48 -7.76 -6.61 -20.72
N LEU A 49 -8.88 -7.28 -20.99
CA LEU A 49 -10.10 -6.66 -21.51
C LEU A 49 -10.80 -5.82 -20.44
N ASP A 50 -10.87 -6.31 -19.20
CA ASP A 50 -11.46 -5.58 -18.07
C ASP A 50 -10.72 -4.25 -17.84
N THR A 51 -9.39 -4.34 -17.70
CA THR A 51 -8.53 -3.15 -17.51
C THR A 51 -8.53 -2.22 -18.73
N LEU A 52 -8.69 -2.74 -19.94
CA LEU A 52 -8.88 -1.95 -21.16
C LEU A 52 -10.18 -1.16 -21.10
N GLY A 53 -11.29 -1.81 -20.74
CA GLY A 53 -12.59 -1.19 -20.57
C GLY A 53 -12.54 -0.05 -19.54
N ILE A 54 -11.92 -0.30 -18.39
CA ILE A 54 -11.72 0.72 -17.36
C ILE A 54 -10.87 1.88 -17.89
N CYS A 55 -9.79 1.62 -18.61
CA CYS A 55 -8.95 2.67 -19.19
C CYS A 55 -9.72 3.55 -20.19
N ILE A 56 -10.55 2.95 -21.03
CA ILE A 56 -11.40 3.70 -21.98
C ILE A 56 -12.43 4.52 -21.22
N PHE A 57 -13.09 3.93 -20.20
CA PHE A 57 -14.06 4.62 -19.36
C PHE A 57 -13.44 5.82 -18.63
N LEU A 58 -12.30 5.65 -17.97
CA LEU A 58 -11.56 6.72 -17.30
C LEU A 58 -11.12 7.81 -18.28
N ALA A 59 -10.66 7.44 -19.47
CA ALA A 59 -10.25 8.41 -20.49
C ALA A 59 -11.44 9.24 -21.01
N LEU A 60 -12.60 8.62 -21.22
CA LEU A 60 -13.83 9.32 -21.60
C LEU A 60 -14.34 10.22 -20.46
N ALA A 61 -14.39 9.69 -19.23
CA ALA A 61 -14.79 10.46 -18.06
C ALA A 61 -13.89 11.69 -17.87
N LYS A 62 -12.57 11.51 -18.01
CA LYS A 62 -11.61 12.62 -17.98
C LYS A 62 -11.81 13.62 -19.11
N LYS A 63 -12.05 13.15 -20.35
CA LYS A 63 -12.27 14.01 -21.51
C LYS A 63 -13.48 14.93 -21.35
N TYR A 64 -14.54 14.43 -20.71
CA TYR A 64 -15.77 15.17 -20.48
C TYR A 64 -15.87 15.79 -19.08
N SER A 65 -14.85 15.60 -18.24
CA SER A 65 -14.77 16.21 -16.92
C SER A 65 -14.48 17.70 -17.04
N ASP A 66 -15.21 18.49 -16.28
CA ASP A 66 -14.95 19.91 -16.03
C ASP A 66 -14.09 20.13 -14.76
N GLY A 67 -13.53 19.06 -14.21
CA GLY A 67 -12.79 19.06 -12.94
C GLY A 67 -13.66 18.92 -11.69
N ASN A 68 -14.99 19.02 -11.81
CA ASN A 68 -15.93 18.81 -10.70
C ASN A 68 -16.75 17.52 -10.86
N THR A 69 -16.40 16.69 -11.83
CA THR A 69 -17.08 15.42 -12.09
C THR A 69 -16.82 14.43 -10.97
N ILE A 70 -17.89 13.80 -10.49
CA ILE A 70 -17.81 12.68 -9.52
C ILE A 70 -17.73 11.38 -10.31
N LEU A 71 -16.63 10.66 -10.13
CA LEU A 71 -16.42 9.34 -10.73
C LEU A 71 -16.83 8.25 -9.72
N ILE A 72 -17.74 7.36 -10.12
CA ILE A 72 -18.17 6.24 -9.30
C ILE A 72 -17.71 4.94 -9.96
N LEU A 73 -16.99 4.11 -9.22
CA LEU A 73 -16.51 2.80 -9.63
C LEU A 73 -17.05 1.74 -8.67
N ASP A 74 -18.00 0.93 -9.14
CA ASP A 74 -18.60 -0.15 -8.34
C ASP A 74 -18.04 -1.51 -8.75
N ASP A 75 -17.22 -2.06 -7.85
CA ASP A 75 -16.63 -3.39 -7.93
C ASP A 75 -15.92 -3.71 -9.25
N VAL A 76 -15.25 -2.71 -9.82
CA VAL A 76 -14.69 -2.76 -11.18
C VAL A 76 -13.45 -3.65 -11.30
N VAL A 77 -12.85 -4.10 -10.18
CA VAL A 77 -11.66 -4.95 -10.18
C VAL A 77 -11.99 -6.27 -9.49
N MET A 78 -12.27 -7.30 -10.29
CA MET A 78 -12.64 -8.64 -9.78
C MET A 78 -11.60 -9.73 -10.11
N SER A 79 -10.81 -9.55 -11.18
CA SER A 79 -10.01 -10.60 -11.85
C SER A 79 -8.52 -10.27 -11.96
N VAL A 80 -8.00 -9.46 -11.04
CA VAL A 80 -6.68 -8.83 -11.17
C VAL A 80 -5.73 -9.32 -10.06
N ASP A 81 -4.50 -9.67 -10.43
CA ASP A 81 -3.47 -10.06 -9.45
C ASP A 81 -2.95 -8.87 -8.64
N GLU A 82 -2.13 -9.15 -7.62
CA GLU A 82 -1.59 -8.13 -6.72
C GLU A 82 -0.78 -7.05 -7.42
N ASN A 83 0.05 -7.41 -8.40
CA ASN A 83 0.91 -6.45 -9.09
C ASN A 83 0.09 -5.50 -9.95
N HIS A 84 -0.91 -6.03 -10.65
CA HIS A 84 -1.82 -5.24 -11.46
C HIS A 84 -2.73 -4.36 -10.59
N LEU A 85 -3.15 -4.84 -9.41
CA LEU A 85 -3.90 -4.05 -8.43
C LEU A 85 -3.07 -2.84 -7.97
N ASP A 86 -1.80 -3.03 -7.63
CA ASP A 86 -0.91 -1.95 -7.19
C ASP A 86 -0.70 -0.90 -8.29
N ARG A 87 -0.56 -1.35 -9.55
CA ARG A 87 -0.53 -0.45 -10.73
C ARG A 87 -1.85 0.28 -10.94
N PHE A 88 -2.97 -0.38 -10.69
CA PHE A 88 -4.30 0.23 -10.81
C PHE A 88 -4.57 1.28 -9.74
N ILE A 89 -4.23 1.00 -8.48
CA ILE A 89 -4.25 1.99 -7.39
C ILE A 89 -3.40 3.20 -7.77
N SER A 90 -2.17 2.96 -8.24
CA SER A 90 -1.27 4.03 -8.66
C SER A 90 -1.86 4.88 -9.79
N LEU A 91 -2.47 4.24 -10.80
CA LEU A 91 -3.16 4.93 -11.89
C LEU A 91 -4.32 5.79 -11.38
N LEU A 92 -5.15 5.27 -10.47
CA LEU A 92 -6.27 6.02 -9.91
C LEU A 92 -5.81 7.26 -9.14
N HIS A 93 -4.74 7.15 -8.35
CA HIS A 93 -4.16 8.29 -7.64
C HIS A 93 -3.58 9.33 -8.60
N ASP A 94 -2.94 8.91 -9.68
CA ASP A 94 -2.44 9.83 -10.72
C ASP A 94 -3.58 10.55 -11.45
N GLU A 95 -4.70 9.87 -11.69
CA GLU A 95 -5.84 10.44 -12.40
C GLU A 95 -6.82 11.20 -11.49
N ALA A 96 -6.73 11.04 -10.17
CA ALA A 96 -7.63 11.64 -9.18
C ALA A 96 -7.75 13.16 -9.30
N ILE A 97 -6.66 13.85 -9.65
CA ILE A 97 -6.63 15.32 -9.84
C ILE A 97 -7.56 15.82 -10.96
N ASN A 98 -7.99 14.95 -11.86
CA ASN A 98 -8.88 15.32 -12.98
C ASN A 98 -10.37 15.25 -12.62
N PHE A 99 -10.70 14.85 -11.38
CA PHE A 99 -12.06 14.64 -10.91
C PHE A 99 -12.27 15.40 -9.59
N GLY A 100 -13.50 15.84 -9.33
CA GLY A 100 -13.83 16.48 -8.06
C GLY A 100 -13.84 15.47 -6.91
N GLN A 101 -14.30 14.25 -7.20
CA GLN A 101 -14.27 13.14 -6.26
C GLN A 101 -14.26 11.80 -7.02
N ILE A 102 -13.53 10.82 -6.49
CA ILE A 102 -13.64 9.42 -6.90
C ILE A 102 -14.24 8.62 -5.74
N ILE A 103 -15.34 7.92 -6.01
CA ILE A 103 -15.98 6.99 -5.07
C ILE A 103 -15.77 5.59 -5.61
N ILE A 104 -15.18 4.73 -4.78
CA ILE A 104 -14.92 3.33 -5.13
C ILE A 104 -15.61 2.45 -4.11
N THR A 105 -16.42 1.52 -4.59
CA THR A 105 -16.98 0.43 -3.79
C THR A 105 -16.35 -0.88 -4.26
N THR A 106 -15.95 -1.72 -3.31
CA THR A 106 -15.39 -3.04 -3.63
C THR A 106 -15.59 -4.00 -2.47
N HIS A 107 -15.80 -5.28 -2.78
CA HIS A 107 -15.77 -6.35 -1.81
C HIS A 107 -14.36 -6.97 -1.65
N TYR A 108 -13.41 -6.54 -2.49
CA TYR A 108 -12.07 -7.12 -2.55
C TYR A 108 -11.18 -6.63 -1.40
N ARG A 109 -11.08 -7.46 -0.36
CA ARG A 109 -10.34 -7.16 0.88
C ARG A 109 -8.86 -6.78 0.67
N PRO A 110 -8.09 -7.44 -0.22
CA PRO A 110 -6.69 -7.07 -0.45
C PRO A 110 -6.50 -5.61 -0.86
N TRP A 111 -7.41 -5.03 -1.64
CA TRP A 111 -7.35 -3.60 -1.98
C TRP A 111 -7.49 -2.73 -0.73
N ARG A 112 -8.50 -2.98 0.10
CA ARG A 112 -8.65 -2.29 1.40
C ARG A 112 -7.38 -2.42 2.25
N ASP A 113 -6.81 -3.62 2.29
CA ASP A 113 -5.64 -3.92 3.11
C ASP A 113 -4.38 -3.20 2.61
N ARG A 114 -4.23 -2.92 1.30
CA ARG A 114 -3.14 -2.06 0.79
C ARG A 114 -3.16 -0.68 1.45
N TYR A 115 -4.32 -0.06 1.57
CA TYR A 115 -4.42 1.23 2.23
C TYR A 115 -4.28 1.16 3.75
N ARG A 116 -4.98 0.22 4.41
CA ARG A 116 -4.92 0.11 5.88
C ARG A 116 -3.52 -0.20 6.42
N ASN A 117 -2.68 -0.85 5.60
CA ASN A 117 -1.30 -1.22 5.92
C ASN A 117 -0.26 -0.25 5.34
N ASN A 118 -0.64 0.96 4.91
CA ASN A 118 0.31 1.97 4.40
C ASN A 118 1.13 1.49 3.17
N ARG A 119 0.59 0.54 2.40
CA ARG A 119 1.17 0.05 1.13
C ARG A 119 0.64 0.84 -0.08
N ALA A 120 -0.32 1.73 0.12
CA ALA A 120 -0.87 2.63 -0.89
C ALA A 120 -1.05 4.05 -0.30
N PRO A 121 -1.07 5.11 -1.13
CA PRO A 121 -1.24 6.48 -0.65
C PRO A 121 -2.60 6.67 0.02
N ALA A 122 -2.61 6.87 1.34
CA ALA A 122 -3.83 6.99 2.15
C ALA A 122 -4.16 8.45 2.54
N GLY A 123 -3.24 9.40 2.33
CA GLY A 123 -3.37 10.79 2.82
C GLY A 123 -4.65 11.51 2.40
N ASN A 124 -5.11 11.28 1.17
CA ASN A 124 -6.33 11.88 0.62
C ASN A 124 -7.46 10.85 0.41
N VAL A 125 -7.46 9.76 1.19
CA VAL A 125 -8.44 8.67 1.02
C VAL A 125 -9.28 8.50 2.29
N HIS A 126 -10.60 8.49 2.12
CA HIS A 126 -11.54 8.24 3.21
C HIS A 126 -12.06 6.80 3.15
N PHE A 127 -11.99 6.07 4.26
CA PHE A 127 -12.39 4.66 4.33
C PHE A 127 -13.72 4.49 5.05
N LEU A 128 -14.71 3.95 4.34
CA LEU A 128 -15.98 3.54 4.93
C LEU A 128 -16.15 2.03 4.76
N GLU A 129 -16.25 1.32 5.88
CA GLU A 129 -16.59 -0.10 5.89
C GLU A 129 -18.08 -0.24 6.15
N LEU A 130 -18.79 -0.76 5.15
CA LEU A 130 -20.19 -1.12 5.27
C LEU A 130 -20.28 -2.50 5.92
N ARG A 131 -20.89 -2.54 7.11
CA ARG A 131 -21.08 -3.75 7.92
C ARG A 131 -22.50 -4.29 7.77
N GLY A 132 -22.72 -5.45 8.39
CA GLY A 132 -23.97 -6.19 8.31
C GLY A 132 -25.22 -5.32 8.49
N TRP A 133 -26.16 -5.49 7.57
CA TRP A 133 -27.46 -4.85 7.60
C TRP A 133 -28.39 -5.61 8.54
N THR A 134 -29.17 -4.89 9.35
CA THR A 134 -30.31 -5.48 10.07
C THR A 134 -31.57 -4.66 9.85
N MET A 135 -32.74 -5.30 9.87
CA MET A 135 -34.01 -4.60 9.67
C MET A 135 -34.23 -3.44 10.65
N ALA A 136 -33.78 -3.60 11.90
CA ALA A 136 -33.93 -2.57 12.92
C ALA A 136 -32.95 -1.38 12.77
N ASN A 137 -31.73 -1.62 12.28
CA ASN A 137 -30.65 -0.62 12.33
C ASN A 137 -30.14 -0.20 10.94
N GLY A 138 -30.67 -0.78 9.86
CA GLY A 138 -30.16 -0.58 8.51
C GLY A 138 -28.72 -1.09 8.35
N ILE A 139 -28.01 -0.52 7.38
CA ILE A 139 -26.59 -0.81 7.13
C ILE A 139 -25.75 -0.07 8.18
N ARG A 140 -24.86 -0.79 8.85
CA ARG A 140 -23.95 -0.18 9.82
C ARG A 140 -22.72 0.34 9.09
N VAL A 141 -22.35 1.58 9.36
CA VAL A 141 -21.15 2.18 8.79
C VAL A 141 -20.07 2.24 9.85
N TYR A 142 -18.88 1.76 9.53
CA TYR A 142 -17.68 1.91 10.34
C TYR A 142 -16.67 2.76 9.59
N ASN A 143 -16.20 3.83 10.23
CA ASN A 143 -15.15 4.65 9.65
C ASN A 143 -13.81 3.90 9.83
N GLY A 144 -13.36 3.27 8.75
CA GLY A 144 -12.15 2.46 8.74
C GLY A 144 -10.95 3.37 9.00
N LYS A 145 -10.05 2.91 9.87
CA LYS A 145 -8.83 3.67 10.16
C LYS A 145 -7.62 2.90 9.68
N ILE A 146 -6.55 3.64 9.42
CA ILE A 146 -5.23 3.09 9.17
C ILE A 146 -4.78 2.38 10.46
N ILE A 147 -4.12 1.23 10.32
CA ILE A 147 -3.72 0.41 11.47
C ILE A 147 -2.82 1.20 12.43
N LEU A 148 -1.93 2.03 11.89
CA LEU A 148 -1.07 2.90 12.69
C LEU A 148 -1.87 3.87 13.58
N ASP A 149 -2.96 4.45 13.08
CA ASP A 149 -3.80 5.38 13.83
C ASP A 149 -4.65 4.67 14.89
N GLU A 150 -5.03 3.41 14.65
CA GLU A 150 -5.66 2.55 15.65
C GLU A 150 -4.68 2.28 16.78
N LEU A 151 -3.45 1.87 16.44
CA LEU A 151 -2.40 1.59 17.41
C LEU A 151 -2.05 2.83 18.26
N LYS A 152 -1.87 3.99 17.63
CA LYS A 152 -1.63 5.27 18.31
C LYS A 152 -2.74 5.60 19.31
N ARG A 153 -4.02 5.39 18.93
CA ARG A 153 -5.14 5.63 19.85
C ARG A 153 -5.13 4.69 21.05
N MET A 154 -4.88 3.41 20.82
CA MET A 154 -4.88 2.41 21.90
C MET A 154 -3.77 2.64 22.92
N ILE A 155 -2.65 3.23 22.51
CA ILE A 155 -1.52 3.55 23.40
C ILE A 155 -1.74 4.88 24.14
N ASN A 156 -2.35 5.87 23.48
CA ASN A 156 -2.53 7.21 24.06
C ASN A 156 -3.80 7.36 24.90
N ASP A 157 -4.85 6.58 24.62
CA ASP A 157 -6.12 6.63 25.33
C ASP A 157 -6.38 5.32 26.08
N HIS A 158 -6.34 5.41 27.42
CA HIS A 158 -6.54 4.28 28.32
C HIS A 158 -7.91 3.63 28.16
N THR A 159 -8.91 4.36 27.66
CA THR A 159 -10.26 3.83 27.40
C THR A 159 -10.25 2.74 26.32
N TYR A 160 -9.32 2.83 25.37
CA TYR A 160 -9.18 1.89 24.26
C TYR A 160 -8.02 0.91 24.45
N PHE A 161 -7.32 0.97 25.60
CA PHE A 161 -6.20 0.10 25.87
C PHE A 161 -6.69 -1.32 26.15
N HIS A 162 -6.34 -2.23 25.24
CA HIS A 162 -6.53 -3.66 25.39
C HIS A 162 -5.20 -4.35 25.04
N ARG A 163 -4.58 -4.97 26.05
CA ARG A 163 -3.22 -5.51 25.97
C ARG A 163 -3.02 -6.48 24.79
N GLU A 164 -3.96 -7.38 24.55
CA GLU A 164 -3.92 -8.36 23.46
C GLU A 164 -4.01 -7.67 22.11
N ASN A 165 -4.90 -6.69 21.99
CA ASN A 165 -5.07 -5.95 20.75
C ASN A 165 -3.84 -5.07 20.46
N VAL A 166 -3.21 -4.45 21.47
CA VAL A 166 -1.98 -3.66 21.28
C VAL A 166 -0.86 -4.57 20.78
N ALA A 167 -0.65 -5.72 21.44
CA ALA A 167 0.38 -6.68 21.03
C ALA A 167 0.13 -7.24 19.62
N SER A 168 -1.11 -7.63 19.32
CA SER A 168 -1.50 -8.18 18.01
C SER A 168 -1.37 -7.15 16.89
N THR A 169 -1.87 -5.93 17.11
CA THR A 169 -1.84 -4.83 16.13
C THR A 169 -0.40 -4.39 15.87
N SER A 170 0.41 -4.26 16.93
CA SER A 170 1.84 -3.94 16.80
C SER A 170 2.58 -5.02 16.01
N GLY A 171 2.36 -6.29 16.35
CA GLY A 171 2.95 -7.42 15.64
C GLY A 171 2.61 -7.43 14.15
N ARG A 172 1.34 -7.24 13.79
CA ARG A 172 0.90 -7.17 12.39
C ARG A 172 1.50 -5.99 11.64
N MET A 173 1.60 -4.83 12.30
CA MET A 173 2.22 -3.65 11.71
C MET A 173 3.71 -3.87 11.44
N LEU A 174 4.43 -4.46 12.40
CA LEU A 174 5.83 -4.81 12.24
C LEU A 174 6.03 -5.83 11.12
N GLU A 175 5.25 -6.91 11.08
CA GLU A 175 5.34 -7.89 10.00
C GLU A 175 5.13 -7.24 8.63
N ASN A 176 4.15 -6.35 8.51
CA ASN A 176 3.94 -5.60 7.28
C ASN A 176 5.13 -4.71 6.89
N ILE A 177 5.72 -3.98 7.84
CA ILE A 177 6.89 -3.12 7.57
C ILE A 177 8.11 -3.97 7.23
N LEU A 178 8.38 -5.02 8.00
CA LEU A 178 9.58 -5.84 7.81
C LEU A 178 9.48 -6.66 6.53
N ASP A 179 8.31 -7.20 6.20
CA ASP A 179 8.05 -7.84 4.90
C ASP A 179 8.29 -6.89 3.72
N PHE A 180 7.85 -5.63 3.84
CA PHE A 180 8.15 -4.60 2.84
C PHE A 180 9.65 -4.44 2.64
N LEU A 181 10.38 -4.29 3.74
CA LEU A 181 11.83 -4.07 3.72
C LEU A 181 12.58 -5.31 3.20
N THR A 182 12.22 -6.52 3.62
CA THR A 182 12.89 -7.75 3.16
C THR A 182 12.70 -7.97 1.66
N LEU A 183 11.53 -7.65 1.11
CA LEU A 183 11.31 -7.64 -0.34
C LEU A 183 12.14 -6.57 -1.04
N LYS A 184 12.17 -5.34 -0.52
CA LYS A 184 12.91 -4.22 -1.13
C LYS A 184 14.41 -4.45 -1.18
N TYR A 185 14.98 -4.98 -0.11
CA TYR A 185 16.41 -5.29 -0.03
C TYR A 185 16.77 -6.68 -0.52
N SER A 186 15.78 -7.49 -0.92
CA SER A 186 15.98 -8.90 -1.32
C SER A 186 16.72 -9.71 -0.24
N CYS A 187 16.35 -9.48 1.03
CA CYS A 187 16.97 -10.13 2.18
C CYS A 187 16.88 -11.65 2.09
N ARG A 188 17.85 -12.34 2.68
CA ARG A 188 17.89 -13.81 2.68
C ARG A 188 16.87 -14.38 3.66
N LEU A 189 15.88 -15.09 3.13
CA LEU A 189 14.88 -15.82 3.89
C LEU A 189 14.80 -17.28 3.42
N GLN A 190 14.53 -18.20 4.35
CA GLN A 190 14.33 -19.60 4.00
C GLN A 190 12.99 -19.77 3.30
N ARG A 191 13.01 -20.26 2.05
CA ARG A 191 11.79 -20.42 1.25
C ARG A 191 10.79 -21.35 1.94
N LYS A 192 9.56 -20.87 2.10
CA LYS A 192 8.41 -21.65 2.59
C LYS A 192 7.40 -21.90 1.46
N PRO A 193 6.62 -23.00 1.49
CA PRO A 193 5.63 -23.28 0.45
C PRO A 193 4.59 -22.18 0.25
N LYS A 194 4.18 -21.50 1.32
CA LYS A 194 3.20 -20.39 1.29
C LYS A 194 3.82 -19.00 1.38
N ASN A 195 5.14 -18.91 1.59
CA ASN A 195 5.84 -17.65 1.93
C ASN A 195 5.27 -16.92 3.17
N ASP A 196 4.60 -17.64 4.08
CA ASP A 196 4.13 -17.08 5.35
C ASP A 196 5.30 -16.99 6.34
N TYR A 197 5.86 -15.79 6.52
CA TYR A 197 6.95 -15.51 7.45
C TYR A 197 6.44 -14.94 8.77
N GLN A 198 7.07 -15.35 9.87
CA GLN A 198 6.77 -14.82 11.20
C GLN A 198 7.67 -13.62 11.53
N LEU A 199 7.21 -12.76 12.44
CA LEU A 199 7.96 -11.61 12.95
C LEU A 199 9.44 -11.91 13.29
N SER A 200 9.73 -13.03 13.96
CA SER A 200 11.10 -13.42 14.30
C SER A 200 11.97 -13.64 13.06
N GLU A 201 11.45 -14.38 12.08
CA GLU A 201 12.13 -14.68 10.82
C GLU A 201 12.39 -13.40 10.01
N LEU A 202 11.43 -12.47 9.98
CA LEU A 202 11.57 -11.19 9.31
C LEU A 202 12.60 -10.28 9.97
N LEU A 203 12.62 -10.21 11.32
CA LEU A 203 13.63 -9.45 12.06
C LEU A 203 15.05 -10.04 11.87
N ASP A 204 15.16 -11.35 11.78
CA ASP A 204 16.44 -12.05 11.65
C ASP A 204 16.95 -12.09 10.19
N ALA A 205 16.12 -11.70 9.22
CA ALA A 205 16.48 -11.64 7.80
C ALA A 205 17.50 -10.54 7.44
N PHE A 206 17.58 -9.47 8.24
CA PHE A 206 18.49 -8.36 7.97
C PHE A 206 19.93 -8.73 8.28
N SER A 207 20.82 -8.59 7.29
CA SER A 207 22.25 -8.79 7.50
C SER A 207 22.85 -7.70 8.40
N LYS A 208 23.95 -8.03 9.07
CA LYS A 208 24.67 -7.05 9.91
C LYS A 208 25.20 -5.87 9.10
N THR A 209 25.62 -6.12 7.85
CA THR A 209 26.10 -5.09 6.94
C THR A 209 24.99 -4.14 6.54
N LEU A 210 23.80 -4.66 6.22
CA LEU A 210 22.63 -3.85 5.92
C LEU A 210 22.23 -2.99 7.12
N LEU A 211 22.06 -3.58 8.31
CA LEU A 211 21.64 -2.84 9.50
C LEU A 211 22.60 -1.69 9.86
N ASN A 212 23.91 -1.87 9.68
CA ASN A 212 24.90 -0.83 9.97
C ASN A 212 24.84 0.37 9.01
N VAL A 213 24.25 0.22 7.82
CA VAL A 213 24.17 1.27 6.80
C VAL A 213 22.75 1.82 6.66
N MET A 214 21.74 1.11 7.19
CA MET A 214 20.35 1.51 7.11
C MET A 214 20.07 2.76 7.94
N LYS A 215 19.71 3.83 7.25
CA LYS A 215 19.31 5.10 7.84
C LYS A 215 18.12 5.71 7.12
N VAL A 216 17.38 6.54 7.85
CA VAL A 216 16.27 7.31 7.30
C VAL A 216 16.53 8.78 7.52
N GLU A 217 16.37 9.56 6.46
CA GLU A 217 16.43 11.01 6.48
C GLU A 217 15.02 11.57 6.30
N HIS A 218 14.63 12.50 7.17
CA HIS A 218 13.38 13.24 7.09
C HIS A 218 13.68 14.65 6.59
N TYR A 219 12.82 15.16 5.72
CA TYR A 219 12.89 16.50 5.16
C TYR A 219 11.60 17.24 5.44
N THR A 220 11.70 18.55 5.62
CA THR A 220 10.55 19.48 5.57
C THR A 220 10.65 20.32 4.32
N GLN A 221 9.49 20.66 3.76
CA GLN A 221 9.40 21.56 2.61
C GLN A 221 8.84 22.89 3.07
N ASP A 222 9.61 23.96 2.89
CA ASP A 222 9.17 25.33 3.18
C ASP A 222 8.21 25.84 2.09
N GLU A 223 7.49 26.93 2.36
CA GLU A 223 6.55 27.56 1.41
C GLU A 223 7.20 27.92 0.05
N GLY A 224 8.53 28.08 0.01
CA GLY A 224 9.32 28.32 -1.20
C GLY A 224 9.77 27.07 -1.98
N GLY A 225 9.47 25.86 -1.48
CA GLY A 225 9.82 24.60 -2.13
C GLY A 225 11.24 24.08 -1.89
N GLU A 226 12.06 24.78 -1.10
CA GLU A 226 13.33 24.23 -0.61
C GLU A 226 13.09 23.15 0.43
N LYS A 227 13.85 22.05 0.32
CA LYS A 227 13.78 20.89 1.21
C LYS A 227 14.95 20.93 2.17
N THR A 228 14.66 21.04 3.46
CA THR A 228 15.65 21.06 4.54
C THR A 228 15.65 19.74 5.28
N LEU A 229 16.83 19.18 5.51
CA LEU A 229 16.99 17.96 6.30
C LEU A 229 16.66 18.28 7.76
N THR A 230 15.70 17.58 8.34
CA THR A 230 15.28 17.78 9.73
C THR A 230 15.93 16.78 10.67
N THR A 231 15.88 15.49 10.33
CA THR A 231 16.42 14.42 11.16
C THR A 231 17.06 13.34 10.30
N GLU A 232 18.13 12.75 10.84
CA GLU A 232 18.76 11.53 10.33
C GLU A 232 18.77 10.52 11.47
N VAL A 233 18.17 9.35 11.23
CA VAL A 233 18.00 8.31 12.25
C VAL A 233 18.47 6.96 11.72
N GLU A 234 19.33 6.30 12.47
CA GLU A 234 19.75 4.93 12.19
C GLU A 234 18.66 3.93 12.58
N ILE A 235 18.37 2.95 11.72
CA ILE A 235 17.32 1.94 11.98
C ILE A 235 17.79 0.87 12.97
N LYS A 236 19.10 0.60 13.00
CA LYS A 236 19.69 -0.49 13.78
C LYS A 236 19.28 -0.51 15.26
N PRO A 237 19.38 0.58 16.04
CA PRO A 237 18.99 0.57 17.45
C PRO A 237 17.52 0.18 17.66
N ILE A 238 16.64 0.64 16.78
CA ILE A 238 15.20 0.35 16.84
C ILE A 238 14.96 -1.14 16.54
N CYS A 239 15.63 -1.69 15.51
CA CYS A 239 15.54 -3.12 15.19
C CYS A 239 16.10 -4.02 16.30
N GLU A 240 17.21 -3.63 16.93
CA GLU A 240 17.79 -4.38 18.06
C GLU A 240 16.84 -4.37 19.26
N LYS A 241 16.27 -3.20 19.59
CA LYS A 241 15.25 -3.09 20.63
C LYS A 241 14.04 -3.99 20.34
N LEU A 242 13.51 -3.95 19.11
CA LEU A 242 12.37 -4.78 18.70
C LEU A 242 12.68 -6.28 18.73
N LYS A 243 13.94 -6.69 18.52
CA LYS A 243 14.37 -8.09 18.63
C LYS A 243 14.30 -8.63 20.05
N GLU A 244 14.57 -7.78 21.05
CA GLU A 244 14.53 -8.18 22.46
C GLU A 244 13.09 -8.42 22.94
N ILE A 245 12.14 -7.62 22.43
CA ILE A 245 10.74 -7.62 22.86
C ILE A 245 9.78 -8.35 21.89
N LYS A 246 10.33 -9.05 20.87
CA LYS A 246 9.53 -9.72 19.82
C LYS A 246 8.59 -10.81 20.34
N GLU A 247 8.91 -11.42 21.48
CA GLU A 247 8.12 -12.50 22.07
C GLU A 247 6.75 -12.04 22.58
N ILE A 248 6.57 -10.74 22.87
CA ILE A 248 5.30 -10.15 23.34
C ILE A 248 4.18 -10.41 22.32
N ARG A 249 4.49 -10.35 21.02
CA ARG A 249 3.55 -10.67 19.94
C ARG A 249 3.01 -12.08 20.06
N ASN A 250 3.88 -13.06 20.35
CA ASN A 250 3.51 -14.48 20.42
C ASN A 250 2.84 -14.83 21.75
N GLN A 251 3.36 -14.28 22.86
CA GLN A 251 2.90 -14.58 24.21
C GLN A 251 1.56 -13.94 24.55
N VAL A 252 1.30 -12.71 24.08
CA VAL A 252 0.10 -11.94 24.43
C VAL A 252 -0.86 -11.78 23.25
N GLY A 253 -0.34 -11.60 22.03
CA GLY A 253 -1.14 -11.22 20.86
C GLY A 253 -1.64 -12.37 19.99
N ALA A 254 -1.07 -13.58 20.10
CA ALA A 254 -1.32 -14.67 19.15
C ALA A 254 -2.02 -15.90 19.75
N HIS A 255 -1.68 -16.28 20.99
CA HIS A 255 -2.20 -17.49 21.62
C HIS A 255 -2.54 -17.24 23.10
N PHE A 256 -3.57 -17.92 23.61
CA PHE A 256 -3.79 -17.98 25.05
C PHE A 256 -2.67 -18.78 25.70
N ASN A 257 -1.87 -18.13 26.53
CA ASN A 257 -0.67 -18.66 27.14
C ASN A 257 -0.55 -18.08 28.57
N PHE A 258 -0.14 -18.91 29.54
CA PHE A 258 0.02 -18.51 30.94
C PHE A 258 1.16 -17.48 31.13
N ASP A 259 2.29 -17.69 30.47
CA ASP A 259 3.43 -16.77 30.42
C ASP A 259 3.05 -15.38 29.86
N GLY A 260 2.10 -15.31 28.92
CA GLY A 260 1.55 -14.06 28.39
C GLY A 260 0.79 -13.24 29.44
N SER A 261 0.29 -13.89 30.49
CA SER A 261 -0.30 -13.22 31.65
C SER A 261 0.76 -12.63 32.59
N LEU A 262 2.03 -13.08 32.49
CA LEU A 262 3.15 -12.58 33.29
C LEU A 262 3.83 -11.36 32.66
N VAL A 263 3.61 -11.10 31.36
CA VAL A 263 4.11 -9.90 30.67
C VAL A 263 3.46 -8.65 31.27
N SER A 264 4.25 -7.64 31.59
CA SER A 264 3.73 -6.40 32.17
C SER A 264 3.05 -5.53 31.12
N ASP A 265 2.06 -4.72 31.53
CA ASP A 265 1.43 -3.76 30.61
C ASP A 265 2.43 -2.69 30.14
N SER A 266 3.46 -2.39 30.93
CA SER A 266 4.56 -1.51 30.53
C SER A 266 5.36 -2.07 29.35
N ASP A 267 5.66 -3.36 29.34
CA ASP A 267 6.41 -3.99 28.23
C ASP A 267 5.59 -3.97 26.94
N ILE A 268 4.27 -4.18 27.05
CA ILE A 268 3.34 -4.13 25.92
C ILE A 268 3.23 -2.72 25.36
N LEU A 269 3.16 -1.71 26.23
CA LEU A 269 3.18 -0.31 25.82
C LEU A 269 4.51 0.06 25.17
N GLU A 270 5.63 -0.44 25.68
CA GLU A 270 6.94 -0.23 25.07
C GLU A 270 7.06 -0.90 23.69
N PHE A 271 6.53 -2.11 23.53
CA PHE A 271 6.47 -2.77 22.23
C PHE A 271 5.64 -1.99 21.22
N GLY A 272 4.47 -1.52 21.64
CA GLY A 272 3.63 -0.68 20.79
C GLY A 272 4.29 0.66 20.43
N LYS A 273 4.94 1.33 21.39
CA LYS A 273 5.67 2.58 21.15
C LYS A 273 6.84 2.39 20.20
N SER A 274 7.64 1.34 20.38
CA SER A 274 8.78 1.03 19.50
C SER A 274 8.31 0.66 18.09
N THR A 275 7.14 0.04 17.97
CA THR A 275 6.49 -0.22 16.68
C THR A 275 6.04 1.07 16.00
N ILE A 276 5.40 1.98 16.74
CA ILE A 276 5.00 3.30 16.23
C ILE A 276 6.23 4.11 15.82
N GLU A 277 7.30 4.07 16.60
CA GLU A 277 8.55 4.77 16.31
C GLU A 277 9.14 4.33 14.96
N LEU A 278 9.22 3.01 14.72
CA LEU A 278 9.67 2.49 13.42
C LEU A 278 8.71 2.86 12.29
N ALA A 279 7.40 2.81 12.54
CA ALA A 279 6.37 3.13 11.57
C ALA A 279 6.41 4.60 11.16
N ASP A 280 6.46 5.52 12.13
CA ASP A 280 6.54 6.98 11.91
C ASP A 280 7.85 7.38 11.23
N LEU A 281 8.93 6.61 11.43
CA LEU A 281 10.18 6.82 10.72
C LEU A 281 10.04 6.54 9.22
N LEU A 282 9.29 5.50 8.84
CA LEU A 282 9.22 5.00 7.46
C LEU A 282 7.98 5.49 6.69
N ILE A 283 6.89 5.81 7.36
CA ILE A 283 5.62 6.15 6.71
C ILE A 283 5.54 7.65 6.50
N ASP A 284 5.27 8.04 5.25
CA ASP A 284 5.10 9.43 4.85
C ASP A 284 3.97 10.12 5.65
N PRO A 285 4.22 11.24 6.35
CA PRO A 285 3.19 11.95 7.09
C PRO A 285 2.10 12.56 6.20
N ILE A 286 2.39 12.83 4.92
CA ILE A 286 1.44 13.41 3.96
C ILE A 286 0.78 12.32 3.15
N ASN A 287 1.55 11.46 2.47
CA ASN A 287 0.95 10.45 1.59
C ASN A 287 0.46 9.21 2.35
N GLY A 288 1.00 8.92 3.54
CA GLY A 288 0.67 7.74 4.31
C GLY A 288 1.20 6.43 3.74
N SER A 289 2.17 6.45 2.81
CA SER A 289 2.77 5.26 2.21
C SER A 289 4.24 5.08 2.59
N LEU A 290 4.74 3.84 2.50
CA LEU A 290 6.16 3.49 2.65
C LEU A 290 7.01 3.97 1.43
N PRO A 291 8.34 4.14 1.58
CA PRO A 291 9.23 4.63 0.53
C PRO A 291 9.47 3.56 -0.54
N ASP A 292 8.81 3.69 -1.69
CA ASP A 292 8.80 2.68 -2.73
C ASP A 292 9.44 3.12 -4.06
N ARG A 293 9.82 4.39 -4.20
CA ARG A 293 10.40 4.98 -5.43
C ARG A 293 11.93 5.03 -5.36
N ASN A 294 12.60 4.89 -6.49
CA ASN A 294 14.07 4.86 -6.58
C ASN A 294 14.64 5.82 -7.65
N LYS A 295 14.00 6.97 -7.90
CA LYS A 295 14.38 7.85 -9.02
C LYS A 295 15.81 8.37 -8.93
N SER A 296 16.32 8.60 -7.72
CA SER A 296 17.66 9.10 -7.48
C SER A 296 18.76 8.07 -7.74
N GLY A 297 18.42 6.78 -7.80
CA GLY A 297 19.39 5.69 -7.91
C GLY A 297 20.27 5.48 -6.67
N SER A 298 20.06 6.24 -5.59
CA SER A 298 20.90 6.20 -4.38
C SER A 298 20.16 5.79 -3.12
N PHE A 299 18.84 6.04 -3.06
CA PHE A 299 17.97 5.76 -1.92
C PHE A 299 16.54 5.47 -2.39
N TRP A 300 15.74 4.90 -1.49
CA TRP A 300 14.29 4.81 -1.65
C TRP A 300 13.63 6.09 -1.12
N GLU A 301 12.62 6.61 -1.81
CA GLU A 301 11.90 7.84 -1.43
C GLU A 301 10.39 7.65 -1.48
N THR A 302 9.68 8.42 -0.66
CA THR A 302 8.21 8.49 -0.70
C THR A 302 7.71 9.36 -1.86
N LYS A 303 6.41 9.33 -2.17
CA LYS A 303 5.84 10.13 -3.27
C LYS A 303 5.96 11.66 -3.05
N SER A 304 6.06 12.12 -1.79
CA SER A 304 6.32 13.52 -1.42
C SER A 304 7.81 13.88 -1.44
N ASP A 305 8.68 12.88 -1.54
CA ASP A 305 10.13 12.93 -1.30
C ASP A 305 10.52 13.63 0.03
N LEU A 306 9.69 13.48 1.07
CA LEU A 306 9.99 13.94 2.44
C LEU A 306 10.75 12.91 3.28
N ILE A 307 10.63 11.62 2.93
CA ILE A 307 11.36 10.54 3.61
C ILE A 307 12.28 9.88 2.60
N ARG A 308 13.54 9.71 2.98
CA ARG A 308 14.55 8.95 2.22
C ARG A 308 15.07 7.81 3.07
N LEU A 309 15.01 6.60 2.53
CA LEU A 309 15.50 5.38 3.15
C LEU A 309 16.75 4.90 2.39
N TYR A 310 17.87 4.82 3.12
CA TYR A 310 19.14 4.33 2.61
C TYR A 310 19.43 2.92 3.16
N PRO A 311 20.24 2.11 2.46
CA PRO A 311 20.73 2.32 1.09
C PRO A 311 19.67 1.99 0.03
N LEU A 312 19.96 2.14 -1.28
CA LEU A 312 19.05 1.63 -2.31
C LEU A 312 19.06 0.09 -2.40
N ILE A 313 20.23 -0.52 -2.26
CA ILE A 313 20.45 -1.96 -2.42
C ILE A 313 21.25 -2.45 -1.21
N GLU A 314 21.02 -3.70 -0.80
CA GLU A 314 21.82 -4.32 0.25
C GLU A 314 23.32 -4.29 -0.10
N PRO A 315 24.18 -3.73 0.77
CA PRO A 315 25.62 -3.71 0.54
C PRO A 315 26.18 -5.13 0.58
N LYS A 316 27.02 -5.45 -0.41
CA LYS A 316 27.71 -6.75 -0.52
C LYS A 316 28.75 -6.95 0.58
#